data_AF-A0A521TEN9-F1
#
_entry.id   AF-A0A521TEN9-F1
#
_cell.length_a   1.000
_cell.length_b   1.000
_cell.length_c   1.000
_cell.angle_alpha   90.00
_cell.angle_beta   90.00
_cell.angle_gamma   90.00
#
_symmetry.space_group_name_H-M   'P 1'
#
loop_
_entity.id
_entity.type
_entity.pdbx_description
1 polymer ?
#
loop_
_entity_poly.entity_id
_entity_poly.type
_entity_poly.pdbx_seq_one_letter_code
_entity_poly.pdbx_strand_id
1 'polypeptide(L)'
;MDSLDHQLLLPLVEEENICLPLPINVVSKYWNIDLPMSEAIETAKQYTNTNGSILIEGIESAERHGLTCKIIHSSLSELKKIIDIGIPPIVILPGIPEITQHASVISGYDDNEKTIFHYIQKGTQEGEQQEGAIPQAIFDKEWSEDGRLLIILAPLTILSSIKLENDSSERSNRLCFISERLSIQKNTSEALISLKTAIELDQTNSTALYLLASLLNEQNSNDCVQYYEKCIKINNRFYLAYNGLGNYYLKSNQFDKSESCYSKAIEINPKRSAKIYKNRAYLREKQKKNSEAKNDLKSYLKLFPKAKD
;
A
#
# COMPACT_ATOMS: atom_id res chain seq x y z
N MET A 1 37.64 9.70 0.00
CA MET A 1 36.44 10.28 0.63
C MET A 1 35.46 9.15 0.63
N ASP A 2 35.37 8.47 1.77
CA ASP A 2 34.55 7.27 1.92
C ASP A 2 33.10 7.64 1.59
N SER A 3 32.56 7.05 0.53
CA SER A 3 31.12 7.04 0.31
C SER A 3 30.53 6.36 1.53
N LEU A 4 29.81 7.09 2.38
CA LEU A 4 28.94 6.45 3.37
C LEU A 4 27.97 5.59 2.56
N ASP A 5 28.19 4.29 2.60
CA ASP A 5 27.38 3.34 1.87
C ASP A 5 26.08 3.21 2.66
N HIS A 6 25.07 3.99 2.28
CA HIS A 6 23.75 4.00 2.90
C HIS A 6 22.90 2.83 2.38
N GLN A 7 23.51 1.63 2.33
CA GLN A 7 22.93 0.42 1.78
C GLN A 7 22.93 -0.74 2.79
N LEU A 8 21.87 -1.53 2.73
CA LEU A 8 21.64 -2.71 3.53
C LEU A 8 21.80 -3.94 2.65
N LEU A 9 22.62 -4.89 3.10
CA LEU A 9 22.76 -6.19 2.45
C LEU A 9 21.58 -7.07 2.86
N LEU A 10 20.60 -7.20 1.97
CA LEU A 10 19.39 -7.99 2.21
C LEU A 10 19.57 -9.44 1.73
N PRO A 11 19.00 -10.44 2.42
CA PRO A 11 19.10 -11.84 1.99
C PRO A 11 18.26 -12.12 0.73
N LEU A 12 18.72 -13.06 -0.10
CA LEU A 12 17.93 -13.56 -1.23
C LEU A 12 16.83 -14.47 -0.68
N VAL A 13 15.59 -14.13 -0.99
CA VAL A 13 14.42 -14.93 -0.62
C VAL A 13 13.62 -15.26 -1.87
N GLU A 14 13.39 -16.54 -2.10
CA GLU A 14 12.59 -17.03 -3.25
C GLU A 14 11.16 -17.39 -2.87
N GLU A 15 10.94 -17.74 -1.60
CA GLU A 15 9.64 -18.23 -1.15
C GLU A 15 8.74 -17.10 -0.67
N GLU A 16 7.52 -17.04 -1.20
CA GLU A 16 6.47 -16.15 -0.75
C GLU A 16 5.12 -16.86 -0.71
N ASN A 17 4.21 -16.30 0.09
CA ASN A 17 2.84 -16.75 0.21
C ASN A 17 1.95 -15.54 0.49
N ILE A 18 0.65 -15.60 0.19
CA ILE A 18 -0.29 -14.52 0.51
C ILE A 18 -0.29 -14.15 2.01
N CYS A 19 0.04 -15.08 2.91
CA CYS A 19 0.17 -14.86 4.35
C CYS A 19 1.63 -14.71 4.81
N LEU A 20 2.61 -14.90 3.93
CA LEU A 20 4.02 -14.59 4.16
C LEU A 20 4.56 -13.81 2.94
N PRO A 21 4.17 -12.52 2.81
CA PRO A 21 4.61 -11.67 1.72
C PRO A 21 6.14 -11.57 1.68
N LEU A 22 6.71 -11.50 0.47
CA LEU A 22 8.15 -11.42 0.29
C LEU A 22 8.85 -10.35 1.16
N PRO A 23 8.40 -9.08 1.24
CA PRO A 23 9.08 -8.09 2.08
C PRO A 23 9.18 -8.51 3.55
N ILE A 24 8.15 -9.16 4.09
CA ILE A 24 8.15 -9.66 5.47
C ILE A 24 9.19 -10.78 5.64
N ASN A 25 9.26 -11.69 4.67
CA ASN A 25 10.19 -12.82 4.70
C ASN A 25 11.66 -12.34 4.56
N VAL A 26 11.91 -11.39 3.65
CA VAL A 26 13.23 -10.75 3.48
C VAL A 26 13.70 -10.08 4.77
N VAL A 27 12.86 -9.24 5.39
CA VAL A 27 13.23 -8.55 6.63
C VAL A 27 13.38 -9.51 7.80
N SER A 28 12.55 -10.57 7.88
CA SER A 28 12.71 -11.59 8.92
C SER A 28 14.04 -12.33 8.81
N LYS A 29 14.40 -12.77 7.59
CA LYS A 29 15.70 -13.42 7.35
C LYS A 29 16.88 -12.49 7.58
N TYR A 30 16.74 -11.18 7.32
CA TYR A 30 17.78 -10.20 7.63
C TYR A 30 18.12 -10.20 9.13
N TRP A 31 17.11 -10.40 9.99
CA TRP A 31 17.29 -10.56 11.44
C TRP A 31 17.61 -11.99 11.88
N ASN A 32 17.97 -12.88 10.94
CA ASN A 32 18.24 -14.28 11.20
C ASN A 32 17.06 -15.02 11.85
N ILE A 33 15.83 -14.67 11.44
CA ILE A 33 14.59 -15.30 11.87
C ILE A 33 13.95 -15.99 10.66
N ASP A 34 13.85 -17.31 10.74
CA ASP A 34 13.15 -18.12 9.74
C ASP A 34 11.67 -18.24 10.09
N LEU A 35 10.82 -17.73 9.19
CA LEU A 35 9.37 -17.87 9.31
C LEU A 35 8.91 -19.16 8.62
N PRO A 36 8.20 -20.08 9.31
CA PRO A 36 7.81 -21.35 8.74
C PRO A 36 6.81 -21.19 7.58
N MET A 37 7.22 -21.57 6.36
CA MET A 37 6.32 -21.55 5.19
C MET A 37 5.09 -22.45 5.39
N SER A 38 5.23 -23.55 6.15
CA SER A 38 4.11 -24.43 6.50
C SER A 38 3.01 -23.72 7.28
N GLU A 39 3.36 -22.79 8.18
CA GLU A 39 2.36 -21.98 8.89
C GLU A 39 1.64 -21.04 7.94
N ALA A 40 2.39 -20.37 7.04
CA ALA A 40 1.80 -19.48 6.06
C ALA A 40 0.84 -20.22 5.12
N ILE A 41 1.20 -21.42 4.65
CA ILE A 41 0.34 -22.28 3.83
C ILE A 41 -0.92 -22.70 4.58
N GLU A 42 -0.81 -23.07 5.86
CA GLU A 42 -1.97 -23.45 6.67
C GLU A 42 -2.92 -22.27 6.86
N THR A 43 -2.40 -21.10 7.23
CA THR A 43 -3.17 -19.87 7.38
C THR A 43 -3.83 -19.45 6.07
N ALA A 44 -3.12 -19.59 4.95
CA ALA A 44 -3.64 -19.27 3.61
C ALA A 44 -4.92 -20.05 3.24
N LYS A 45 -5.16 -21.23 3.82
CA LYS A 45 -6.38 -22.01 3.58
C LYS A 45 -7.66 -21.28 4.00
N GLN A 46 -7.55 -20.30 4.90
CA GLN A 46 -8.69 -19.47 5.32
C GLN A 46 -9.10 -18.46 4.26
N TYR A 47 -8.24 -18.20 3.27
CA TYR A 47 -8.39 -17.14 2.27
C TYR A 47 -8.62 -17.72 0.88
N THR A 48 -9.85 -18.15 0.62
CA THR A 48 -10.21 -18.66 -0.72
C THR A 48 -10.36 -17.51 -1.73
N ASN A 49 -9.83 -17.70 -2.95
CA ASN A 49 -9.96 -16.76 -4.08
C ASN A 49 -9.46 -15.33 -3.81
N THR A 50 -8.51 -15.15 -2.89
CA THR A 50 -7.88 -13.85 -2.62
C THR A 50 -6.62 -13.69 -3.47
N ASN A 51 -6.52 -12.59 -4.20
CA ASN A 51 -5.32 -12.24 -4.96
C ASN A 51 -4.53 -11.16 -4.20
N GLY A 52 -3.21 -11.33 -4.10
CA GLY A 52 -2.32 -10.46 -3.34
C GLY A 52 -2.16 -10.90 -1.88
N SER A 53 -1.14 -10.35 -1.21
CA SER A 53 -0.83 -10.68 0.19
C SER A 53 -1.62 -9.90 1.21
N ILE A 54 -1.80 -10.55 2.35
CA ILE A 54 -2.44 -10.12 3.56
C ILE A 54 -1.32 -9.77 4.54
N LEU A 55 -0.78 -8.55 4.42
CA LEU A 55 0.44 -8.12 5.14
C LEU A 55 0.37 -8.37 6.66
N ILE A 56 -0.81 -8.21 7.28
CA ILE A 56 -0.96 -8.42 8.73
C ILE A 56 -0.70 -9.87 9.15
N GLU A 57 -0.97 -10.87 8.31
CA GLU A 57 -0.67 -12.27 8.62
C GLU A 57 0.84 -12.50 8.69
N GLY A 58 1.58 -11.91 7.76
CA GLY A 58 3.05 -11.97 7.75
C GLY A 58 3.63 -11.23 8.95
N ILE A 59 3.12 -10.04 9.26
CA ILE A 59 3.53 -9.26 10.43
C ILE A 59 3.30 -10.05 11.72
N GLU A 60 2.11 -10.61 11.91
CA GLU A 60 1.79 -11.39 13.12
C GLU A 60 2.60 -12.70 13.18
N SER A 61 2.94 -13.31 12.05
CA SER A 61 3.89 -14.44 11.99
C SER A 61 5.28 -14.04 12.45
N ALA A 62 5.82 -12.92 11.95
CA ALA A 62 7.09 -12.36 12.39
C ALA A 62 7.12 -12.07 13.90
N GLU A 63 6.03 -11.51 14.43
CA GLU A 63 5.88 -11.22 15.85
C GLU A 63 5.88 -12.48 16.73
N ARG A 64 5.19 -13.55 16.28
CA ARG A 64 5.24 -14.86 16.96
C ARG A 64 6.66 -15.44 17.02
N HIS A 65 7.53 -15.05 16.11
CA HIS A 65 8.92 -15.52 16.00
C HIS A 65 9.96 -14.53 16.54
N GLY A 66 9.53 -13.55 17.36
CA GLY A 66 10.45 -12.72 18.15
C GLY A 66 10.77 -11.35 17.55
N LEU A 67 10.17 -10.99 16.43
CA LEU A 67 10.18 -9.61 15.94
C LEU A 67 9.12 -8.76 16.63
N THR A 68 9.25 -7.46 16.50
CA THR A 68 8.22 -6.50 16.86
C THR A 68 7.97 -5.62 15.64
N CYS A 69 6.71 -5.23 15.44
CA CYS A 69 6.31 -4.40 14.31
C CYS A 69 5.94 -2.98 14.77
N LYS A 70 6.32 -1.99 13.97
CA LYS A 70 5.81 -0.62 14.04
C LYS A 70 5.30 -0.21 12.66
N ILE A 71 4.09 0.32 12.61
CA ILE A 71 3.43 0.77 11.38
C ILE A 71 3.10 2.25 11.52
N ILE A 72 3.86 3.14 10.88
CA ILE A 72 3.75 4.59 11.11
C ILE A 72 3.61 5.36 9.79
N HIS A 73 3.07 6.57 9.86
CA HIS A 73 3.27 7.56 8.81
C HIS A 73 4.62 8.23 9.06
N SER A 74 5.46 8.32 8.04
CA SER A 74 6.85 8.72 8.18
C SER A 74 7.22 9.89 7.26
N SER A 75 8.50 10.23 7.24
CA SER A 75 9.09 11.22 6.35
C SER A 75 10.30 10.61 5.64
N LEU A 76 10.72 11.21 4.53
CA LEU A 76 11.93 10.77 3.84
C LEU A 76 13.18 10.86 4.73
N SER A 77 13.22 11.86 5.62
CA SER A 77 14.30 12.01 6.61
C SER A 77 14.29 10.86 7.61
N GLU A 78 13.13 10.49 8.15
CA GLU A 78 13.02 9.37 9.07
C GLU A 78 13.35 8.03 8.38
N LEU A 79 12.85 7.80 7.16
CA LEU A 79 13.20 6.63 6.35
C LEU A 79 14.73 6.44 6.24
N LYS A 80 15.46 7.51 5.89
CA LYS A 80 16.92 7.49 5.76
C LYS A 80 17.60 7.17 7.10
N LYS A 81 17.14 7.77 8.20
CA LYS A 81 17.66 7.47 9.55
C LYS A 81 17.47 5.99 9.92
N ILE A 82 16.33 5.40 9.58
CA ILE A 82 16.03 3.99 9.83
C ILE A 82 16.98 3.07 9.03
N ILE A 83 17.30 3.45 7.79
CA ILE A 83 18.30 2.75 6.97
C ILE A 83 19.69 2.89 7.59
N ASP A 84 20.09 4.09 7.99
CA ASP A 84 21.43 4.37 8.53
C ASP A 84 21.73 3.62 9.84
N ILE A 85 20.71 3.27 10.62
CA ILE A 85 20.85 2.44 11.83
C ILE A 85 20.73 0.94 11.56
N GLY A 86 20.66 0.53 10.29
CA GLY A 86 20.71 -0.87 9.89
C GLY A 86 19.35 -1.59 9.93
N ILE A 87 18.23 -0.86 9.86
CA ILE A 87 16.88 -1.47 9.87
C ILE A 87 16.27 -1.41 8.46
N PRO A 88 15.95 -2.54 7.82
CA PRO A 88 15.30 -2.56 6.52
C PRO A 88 13.84 -2.08 6.63
N PRO A 89 13.49 -0.91 6.05
CA PRO A 89 12.13 -0.42 6.08
C PRO A 89 11.30 -1.06 4.96
N ILE A 90 10.04 -1.37 5.25
CA ILE A 90 9.06 -1.80 4.24
C ILE A 90 8.11 -0.63 3.97
N VAL A 91 7.95 -0.28 2.69
CA VAL A 91 7.05 0.81 2.26
C VAL A 91 6.02 0.30 1.27
N ILE A 92 4.92 1.05 1.13
CA ILE A 92 3.91 0.81 0.11
C ILE A 92 4.16 1.75 -1.09
N LEU A 93 4.36 1.15 -2.27
CA LEU A 93 4.65 1.79 -3.54
C LEU A 93 3.72 1.24 -4.65
N PRO A 94 3.62 1.92 -5.81
CA PRO A 94 2.90 1.36 -6.94
C PRO A 94 3.54 0.02 -7.31
N GLY A 95 2.75 -1.04 -7.35
CA GLY A 95 3.16 -2.28 -7.96
C GLY A 95 3.39 -2.04 -9.45
N ILE A 96 4.25 -2.84 -10.05
CA ILE A 96 4.36 -2.93 -11.50
C ILE A 96 2.97 -3.32 -12.04
N PRO A 97 2.46 -2.71 -13.13
CA PRO A 97 1.19 -3.12 -13.72
C PRO A 97 1.15 -4.65 -13.88
N GLU A 98 0.05 -5.27 -13.44
CA GLU A 98 -0.21 -6.72 -13.41
C GLU A 98 0.16 -7.44 -12.09
N ILE A 99 0.84 -6.80 -11.13
CA ILE A 99 1.16 -7.39 -9.82
C ILE A 99 0.35 -6.72 -8.70
N THR A 100 -0.54 -7.47 -8.06
CA THR A 100 -1.32 -7.07 -6.86
C THR A 100 -0.50 -7.19 -5.58
N GLN A 101 0.71 -6.61 -5.56
CA GLN A 101 1.51 -6.52 -4.36
C GLN A 101 2.38 -5.25 -4.38
N HIS A 102 2.07 -4.36 -3.45
CA HIS A 102 2.52 -2.97 -3.41
C HIS A 102 3.60 -2.71 -2.34
N ALA A 103 4.06 -3.74 -1.62
CA ALA A 103 5.04 -3.57 -0.56
C ALA A 103 6.46 -3.84 -1.08
N SER A 104 7.43 -2.99 -0.72
CA SER A 104 8.83 -3.15 -1.10
C SER A 104 9.74 -2.85 0.09
N VAL A 105 10.83 -3.62 0.21
CA VAL A 105 11.89 -3.35 1.18
C VAL A 105 12.82 -2.31 0.57
N ILE A 106 13.12 -1.25 1.30
CA ILE A 106 14.11 -0.25 0.89
C ILE A 106 15.49 -0.72 1.32
N SER A 107 16.37 -0.95 0.36
CA SER A 107 17.74 -1.41 0.60
C SER A 107 18.67 -0.26 0.91
N GLY A 108 18.39 0.96 0.43
CA GLY A 108 19.30 2.08 0.66
C GLY A 108 18.92 3.37 -0.03
N TYR A 109 19.85 4.32 -0.04
CA TYR A 109 19.72 5.57 -0.80
C TYR A 109 21.08 6.14 -1.22
N ASP A 110 21.06 7.04 -2.20
CA ASP A 110 22.20 7.88 -2.58
C ASP A 110 21.77 9.35 -2.58
N ASP A 111 22.37 10.16 -1.71
CA ASP A 111 22.05 11.58 -1.59
C ASP A 111 22.72 12.45 -2.66
N ASN A 112 23.79 12.00 -3.30
CA ASN A 112 24.41 12.71 -4.42
C ASN A 112 23.57 12.52 -5.68
N GLU A 113 23.21 11.27 -5.96
CA GLU A 113 22.41 10.89 -7.14
C GLU A 113 20.90 11.04 -6.91
N LYS A 114 20.47 11.46 -5.70
CA LYS A 114 19.08 11.63 -5.31
C LYS A 114 18.22 10.42 -5.68
N THR A 115 18.66 9.24 -5.24
CA THR A 115 18.06 7.95 -5.58
C THR A 115 17.73 7.16 -4.33
N ILE A 116 16.62 6.43 -4.35
CA ILE A 116 16.22 5.45 -3.34
C ILE A 116 16.35 4.06 -3.96
N PHE A 117 16.99 3.16 -3.24
CA PHE A 117 17.18 1.80 -3.67
C PHE A 117 16.17 0.87 -3.01
N HIS A 118 15.60 -0.06 -3.78
CA HIS A 118 14.61 -0.99 -3.27
C HIS A 118 14.86 -2.41 -3.77
N TYR A 119 14.46 -3.37 -2.94
CA TYR A 119 14.62 -4.78 -3.20
C TYR A 119 13.75 -5.25 -4.37
N ILE A 120 14.35 -5.88 -5.37
CA ILE A 120 13.65 -6.56 -6.48
C ILE A 120 13.93 -8.06 -6.43
N GLN A 121 12.86 -8.85 -6.44
CA GLN A 121 12.94 -10.31 -6.54
C GLN A 121 13.16 -10.71 -8.01
N LYS A 122 14.38 -11.13 -8.33
CA LYS A 122 14.86 -11.73 -9.61
C LYS A 122 14.96 -10.82 -10.84
N GLY A 123 16.21 -10.73 -11.32
CA GLY A 123 16.53 -10.60 -12.74
C GLY A 123 16.41 -11.92 -13.49
N THR A 124 16.58 -11.88 -14.81
CA THR A 124 16.47 -13.01 -15.75
C THR A 124 17.54 -14.10 -15.62
N GLN A 125 18.42 -14.05 -14.61
CA GLN A 125 19.48 -15.04 -14.36
C GLN A 125 19.33 -15.62 -12.95
N GLU A 126 19.42 -16.95 -12.83
CA GLU A 126 19.32 -17.65 -11.55
C GLU A 126 20.43 -17.19 -10.59
N GLY A 127 20.04 -16.72 -9.40
CA GLY A 127 20.96 -16.40 -8.31
C GLY A 127 21.39 -14.93 -8.15
N GLU A 128 20.96 -14.02 -9.03
CA GLU A 128 21.31 -12.59 -8.89
C GLU A 128 20.19 -11.76 -8.23
N GLN A 129 20.55 -11.03 -7.18
CA GLN A 129 19.74 -9.94 -6.65
C GLN A 129 19.81 -8.75 -7.60
N GLN A 130 18.67 -8.17 -7.95
CA GLN A 130 18.62 -6.88 -8.62
C GLN A 130 18.18 -5.81 -7.62
N GLU A 131 18.92 -4.71 -7.60
CA GLU A 131 18.53 -3.52 -6.88
C GLU A 131 17.78 -2.60 -7.84
N GLY A 132 16.56 -2.23 -7.46
CA GLY A 132 15.81 -1.21 -8.18
C GLY A 132 16.22 0.18 -7.72
N ALA A 133 16.35 1.11 -8.67
CA ALA A 133 16.63 2.51 -8.39
C ALA A 133 15.43 3.38 -8.74
N ILE A 134 14.94 4.15 -7.77
CA ILE A 134 13.84 5.10 -7.94
C ILE A 134 14.36 6.51 -7.66
N PRO A 135 14.20 7.49 -8.56
CA PRO A 135 14.53 8.88 -8.25
C PRO A 135 13.78 9.34 -7.00
N GLN A 136 14.49 9.92 -6.03
CA GLN A 136 13.99 10.27 -4.71
C GLN A 136 12.72 11.12 -4.76
N ALA A 137 12.64 12.06 -5.70
CA ALA A 137 11.46 12.90 -5.89
C ALA A 137 10.24 12.10 -6.37
N ILE A 138 10.44 11.07 -7.20
CA ILE A 138 9.36 10.17 -7.65
C ILE A 138 8.94 9.27 -6.49
N PHE A 139 9.90 8.69 -5.76
CA PHE A 139 9.64 7.88 -4.58
C PHE A 139 8.80 8.63 -3.55
N ASP A 140 9.23 9.80 -3.08
CA ASP A 140 8.48 10.58 -2.08
C ASP A 140 7.11 11.00 -2.61
N LYS A 141 7.05 11.35 -3.90
CA LYS A 141 5.81 11.68 -4.58
C LYS A 141 4.82 10.51 -4.48
N GLU A 142 5.21 9.30 -4.86
CA GLU A 142 4.31 8.14 -4.89
C GLU A 142 4.02 7.58 -3.49
N TRP A 143 4.99 7.60 -2.59
CA TRP A 143 4.82 7.16 -1.21
C TRP A 143 3.87 8.08 -0.43
N SER A 144 3.87 9.39 -0.72
CA SER A 144 2.93 10.34 -0.12
C SER A 144 1.47 10.12 -0.49
N GLU A 145 1.19 9.41 -1.59
CA GLU A 145 -0.18 9.11 -2.03
C GLU A 145 -0.89 8.15 -1.06
N ASP A 146 -0.12 7.32 -0.35
CA ASP A 146 -0.58 6.41 0.70
C ASP A 146 -0.16 6.90 2.11
N GLY A 147 0.02 8.22 2.28
CA GLY A 147 0.33 8.83 3.57
C GLY A 147 1.75 8.63 4.09
N ARG A 148 2.67 8.13 3.24
CA ARG A 148 4.04 7.74 3.64
C ARG A 148 4.05 6.64 4.70
N LEU A 149 3.25 5.61 4.49
CA LEU A 149 3.17 4.46 5.39
C LEU A 149 4.49 3.68 5.39
N LEU A 150 5.07 3.51 6.58
CA LEU A 150 6.30 2.79 6.86
C LEU A 150 6.00 1.62 7.80
N ILE A 151 6.44 0.43 7.43
CA ILE A 151 6.38 -0.77 8.25
C ILE A 151 7.82 -1.12 8.64
N ILE A 152 8.06 -1.26 9.94
CA ILE A 152 9.36 -1.58 10.51
C ILE A 152 9.21 -2.89 11.29
N LEU A 153 10.02 -3.88 10.92
CA LEU A 153 10.15 -5.14 11.63
C LEU A 153 11.58 -5.28 12.15
N ALA A 154 11.74 -5.40 13.46
CA ALA A 154 13.04 -5.61 14.09
C ALA A 154 12.87 -6.21 15.49
N PRO A 155 13.92 -6.83 16.07
CA PRO A 155 13.93 -7.25 17.46
C PRO A 155 13.55 -6.10 18.42
N LEU A 156 12.84 -6.43 19.49
CA LEU A 156 12.38 -5.44 20.48
C LEU A 156 13.52 -4.60 21.06
N THR A 157 14.70 -5.20 21.26
CA THR A 157 15.91 -4.51 21.76
C THR A 157 16.36 -3.38 20.83
N ILE A 158 16.16 -3.52 19.53
CA ILE A 158 16.48 -2.50 18.54
C ILE A 158 15.36 -1.46 18.49
N LEU A 159 14.10 -1.90 18.39
CA LEU A 159 12.96 -0.97 18.29
C LEU A 159 12.76 -0.12 19.55
N SER A 160 13.10 -0.62 20.73
CA SER A 160 13.02 0.16 21.97
C SER A 160 14.06 1.29 22.05
N SER A 161 15.10 1.25 21.21
CA SER A 161 16.17 2.25 21.17
C SER A 161 15.92 3.42 20.21
N ILE A 162 14.88 3.32 19.36
CA ILE A 162 14.58 4.34 18.35
C ILE A 162 13.37 5.18 18.76
N LYS A 163 13.40 6.46 18.39
CA LYS A 163 12.27 7.38 18.56
C LYS A 163 11.67 7.71 17.21
N LEU A 164 10.41 7.35 17.01
CA LEU A 164 9.68 7.55 15.76
C LEU A 164 8.81 8.82 15.82
N GLU A 165 8.69 9.53 14.70
CA GLU A 165 8.01 10.81 14.54
C GLU A 165 6.50 10.70 14.88
N ASN A 166 5.84 9.60 14.50
CA ASN A 166 4.40 9.39 14.66
C ASN A 166 4.05 8.05 15.35
N ASP A 167 4.80 7.67 16.39
CA ASP A 167 4.56 6.39 17.08
C ASP A 167 3.14 6.27 17.67
N SER A 168 2.51 7.39 18.04
CA SER A 168 1.14 7.40 18.57
C SER A 168 0.08 6.97 17.57
N SER A 169 0.34 7.06 16.26
CA SER A 169 -0.59 6.59 15.22
C SER A 169 -0.47 5.10 14.93
N GLU A 170 0.51 4.39 15.52
CA GLU A 170 0.82 2.99 15.17
C GLU A 170 -0.40 2.08 15.30
N ARG A 171 -1.08 2.16 16.45
CA ARG A 171 -2.26 1.33 16.70
C ARG A 171 -3.39 1.61 15.71
N SER A 172 -3.57 2.87 15.30
CA SER A 172 -4.55 3.26 14.28
C SER A 172 -4.21 2.63 12.92
N ASN A 173 -2.94 2.70 12.51
CA ASN A 173 -2.48 2.09 11.26
C ASN A 173 -2.61 0.56 11.29
N ARG A 174 -2.23 -0.09 12.39
CA ARG A 174 -2.38 -1.54 12.54
C ARG A 174 -3.83 -2.00 12.41
N LEU A 175 -4.77 -1.25 12.99
CA LEU A 175 -6.20 -1.53 12.86
C LEU A 175 -6.71 -1.43 11.42
N CYS A 176 -6.06 -0.65 10.54
CA CYS A 176 -6.37 -0.63 9.11
C CYS A 176 -6.07 -1.99 8.47
N PHE A 177 -4.86 -2.52 8.67
CA PHE A 177 -4.47 -3.83 8.14
C PHE A 177 -5.32 -4.98 8.71
N ILE A 178 -5.66 -4.91 10.01
CA ILE A 178 -6.59 -5.86 10.63
C ILE A 178 -7.97 -5.77 9.96
N SER A 179 -8.46 -4.56 9.68
CA SER A 179 -9.75 -4.37 9.01
C SER A 179 -9.76 -4.95 7.60
N GLU A 180 -8.66 -4.81 6.84
CA GLU A 180 -8.54 -5.38 5.49
C GLU A 180 -8.62 -6.91 5.54
N ARG A 181 -7.92 -7.55 6.48
CA ARG A 181 -8.07 -8.98 6.75
C ARG A 181 -9.52 -9.36 7.06
N LEU A 182 -10.16 -8.65 7.98
CA LEU A 182 -11.56 -8.90 8.37
C LEU A 182 -12.51 -8.75 7.18
N SER A 183 -12.27 -7.76 6.31
CA SER A 183 -13.03 -7.57 5.06
C SER A 183 -12.86 -8.74 4.09
N ILE A 184 -11.65 -9.27 3.93
CA ILE A 184 -11.39 -10.47 3.12
C ILE A 184 -12.14 -11.68 3.69
N GLN A 185 -12.17 -11.82 5.02
CA GLN A 185 -12.92 -12.86 5.73
C GLN A 185 -14.45 -12.63 5.72
N LYS A 186 -14.92 -11.54 5.10
CA LYS A 186 -16.34 -11.12 5.06
C LYS A 186 -16.92 -10.78 6.45
N ASN A 187 -16.07 -10.51 7.43
CA ASN A 187 -16.44 -10.04 8.76
C ASN A 187 -16.63 -8.52 8.76
N THR A 188 -17.53 -8.01 7.91
CA THR A 188 -17.72 -6.58 7.66
C THR A 188 -18.04 -5.79 8.93
N SER A 189 -18.83 -6.35 9.86
CA SER A 189 -19.19 -5.69 11.12
C SER A 189 -17.97 -5.41 12.00
N GLU A 190 -17.07 -6.38 12.13
CA GLU A 190 -15.84 -6.23 12.92
C GLU A 190 -14.85 -5.29 12.22
N ALA A 191 -14.76 -5.35 10.89
CA ALA A 191 -13.94 -4.41 10.11
C ALA A 191 -14.38 -2.96 10.34
N LEU A 192 -15.69 -2.69 10.35
CA LEU A 192 -16.24 -1.36 10.65
C LEU A 192 -15.91 -0.89 12.07
N ILE A 193 -15.97 -1.78 13.08
CA ILE A 193 -15.59 -1.46 14.46
C ILE A 193 -14.10 -1.14 14.55
N SER A 194 -13.26 -1.96 13.91
CA SER A 194 -11.80 -1.76 13.84
C SER A 194 -11.47 -0.39 13.26
N LEU A 195 -12.10 0.00 12.15
CA LEU A 195 -11.86 1.27 11.47
C LEU A 195 -12.37 2.49 12.24
N LYS A 196 -13.54 2.37 12.90
CA LYS A 196 -14.02 3.43 13.81
C LYS A 196 -13.04 3.65 14.95
N THR A 197 -12.56 2.57 15.56
CA THR A 197 -11.53 2.62 16.61
C THR A 197 -10.23 3.24 16.09
N ALA A 198 -9.81 2.90 14.86
CA ALA A 198 -8.63 3.50 14.24
C ALA A 198 -8.77 5.02 14.10
N ILE A 199 -9.93 5.52 13.68
CA ILE A 199 -10.20 6.96 13.52
C ILE A 199 -10.32 7.67 14.88
N GLU A 200 -10.84 6.99 15.90
CA GLU A 200 -10.87 7.54 17.27
C GLU A 200 -9.46 7.74 17.84
N LEU A 201 -8.55 6.79 17.56
CA LEU A 201 -7.15 6.87 17.97
C LEU A 201 -6.37 7.92 17.16
N ASP A 202 -6.64 8.05 15.87
CA ASP A 202 -6.04 9.05 15.00
C ASP A 202 -7.06 9.56 13.97
N GLN A 203 -7.60 10.75 14.25
CA GLN A 203 -8.60 11.40 13.40
C GLN A 203 -8.04 11.88 12.06
N THR A 204 -6.71 11.87 11.90
CA THR A 204 -5.97 12.28 10.71
C THR A 204 -5.47 11.09 9.88
N ASN A 205 -5.79 9.86 10.26
CA ASN A 205 -5.43 8.67 9.48
C ASN A 205 -6.25 8.60 8.18
N SER A 206 -5.67 9.06 7.07
CA SER A 206 -6.33 9.05 5.76
C SER A 206 -6.69 7.64 5.29
N THR A 207 -5.87 6.65 5.63
CA THR A 207 -6.10 5.23 5.26
C THR A 207 -7.33 4.68 5.99
N ALA A 208 -7.44 4.91 7.30
CA ALA A 208 -8.60 4.49 8.08
C ALA A 208 -9.90 5.15 7.58
N LEU A 209 -9.84 6.46 7.29
CA LEU A 209 -10.97 7.20 6.73
C LEU A 209 -11.41 6.65 5.37
N TYR A 210 -10.45 6.38 4.48
CA TYR A 210 -10.71 5.79 3.17
C TYR A 210 -11.35 4.40 3.30
N LEU A 211 -10.77 3.51 4.11
CA LEU A 211 -11.25 2.14 4.27
C LEU A 211 -12.67 2.12 4.85
N LEU A 212 -12.95 2.97 5.85
CA LEU A 212 -14.31 3.11 6.39
C LEU A 212 -15.29 3.59 5.32
N ALA A 213 -14.90 4.61 4.56
CA ALA A 213 -15.72 5.13 3.46
C ALA A 213 -15.97 4.07 2.38
N SER A 214 -14.98 3.21 2.08
CA SER A 214 -15.12 2.10 1.13
C SER A 214 -16.17 1.10 1.59
N LEU A 215 -16.10 0.63 2.84
CA LEU A 215 -17.08 -0.30 3.38
C LEU A 215 -18.50 0.29 3.42
N LEU A 216 -18.62 1.56 3.79
CA LEU A 216 -19.92 2.26 3.77
C LEU A 216 -20.47 2.41 2.35
N ASN A 217 -19.62 2.66 1.36
CA ASN A 217 -20.01 2.75 -0.05
C ASN A 217 -20.46 1.39 -0.61
N GLU A 218 -19.81 0.30 -0.22
CA GLU A 218 -20.26 -1.06 -0.56
C GLU A 218 -21.66 -1.35 0.00
N GLN A 219 -21.98 -0.80 1.17
CA GLN A 219 -23.30 -0.85 1.78
C GLN A 219 -24.29 0.20 1.22
N ASN A 220 -23.89 0.98 0.21
CA ASN A 220 -24.64 2.10 -0.37
C ASN A 220 -25.05 3.18 0.64
N SER A 221 -24.32 3.31 1.76
CA SER A 221 -24.56 4.37 2.75
C SER A 221 -24.02 5.71 2.25
N ASN A 222 -24.84 6.76 2.33
CA ASN A 222 -24.43 8.13 2.01
C ASN A 222 -23.39 8.69 3.00
N ASP A 223 -23.28 8.09 4.19
CA ASP A 223 -22.27 8.49 5.18
C ASP A 223 -20.84 8.29 4.66
N CYS A 224 -20.62 7.49 3.60
CA CYS A 224 -19.29 7.36 3.00
C CYS A 224 -18.73 8.69 2.49
N VAL A 225 -19.59 9.61 2.02
CA VAL A 225 -19.17 10.87 1.39
C VAL A 225 -18.34 11.72 2.36
N GLN A 226 -18.82 11.92 3.59
CA GLN A 226 -18.10 12.72 4.59
C GLN A 226 -16.71 12.14 4.94
N TYR A 227 -16.57 10.81 4.95
CA TYR A 227 -15.29 10.16 5.23
C TYR A 227 -14.33 10.23 4.05
N TYR A 228 -14.82 10.09 2.82
CA TYR A 228 -14.02 10.35 1.61
C TYR A 228 -13.56 11.81 1.56
N GLU A 229 -14.47 12.77 1.78
CA GLU A 229 -14.14 14.20 1.77
C GLU A 229 -13.12 14.55 2.86
N LYS A 230 -13.26 13.98 4.06
CA LYS A 230 -12.29 14.15 5.14
C LYS A 230 -10.93 13.55 4.79
N CYS A 231 -10.90 12.33 4.22
CA CYS A 231 -9.68 11.70 3.72
C CYS A 231 -8.96 12.60 2.70
N ILE A 232 -9.69 13.09 1.70
CA ILE A 232 -9.17 13.99 0.65
C ILE A 232 -8.66 15.31 1.23
N LYS A 233 -9.34 15.87 2.25
CA LYS A 233 -8.91 17.09 2.92
C LYS A 233 -7.57 16.91 3.64
N ILE A 234 -7.35 15.76 4.26
CA ILE A 234 -6.11 15.42 4.96
C ILE A 234 -5.00 15.10 3.95
N ASN A 235 -5.29 14.21 2.99
CA ASN A 235 -4.37 13.83 1.94
C ASN A 235 -5.03 14.02 0.57
N ASN A 236 -4.78 15.20 -0.03
CA ASN A 236 -5.33 15.54 -1.34
C ASN A 236 -4.74 14.73 -2.50
N ARG A 237 -3.78 13.84 -2.21
CA ARG A 237 -3.13 12.93 -3.15
C ARG A 237 -3.56 11.47 -2.97
N PHE A 238 -4.52 11.19 -2.08
CA PHE A 238 -5.05 9.84 -1.87
C PHE A 238 -6.00 9.46 -3.02
N TYR A 239 -5.45 9.02 -4.16
CA TYR A 239 -6.20 8.79 -5.39
C TYR A 239 -7.35 7.76 -5.23
N LEU A 240 -7.19 6.78 -4.33
CA LEU A 240 -8.23 5.79 -4.04
C LEU A 240 -9.48 6.39 -3.38
N ALA A 241 -9.34 7.47 -2.61
CA ALA A 241 -10.48 8.17 -2.02
C ALA A 241 -11.31 8.88 -3.09
N TYR A 242 -10.65 9.52 -4.07
CA TYR A 242 -11.33 10.07 -5.24
C TYR A 242 -11.99 8.97 -6.09
N ASN A 243 -11.31 7.83 -6.29
CA ASN A 243 -11.91 6.69 -7.00
C ASN A 243 -13.17 6.18 -6.30
N GLY A 244 -13.09 5.95 -4.99
CA GLY A 244 -14.20 5.46 -4.17
C GLY A 244 -15.38 6.43 -4.17
N LEU A 245 -15.12 7.73 -3.99
CA LEU A 245 -16.14 8.77 -4.06
C LEU A 245 -16.75 8.88 -5.46
N GLY A 246 -15.93 8.77 -6.51
CA GLY A 246 -16.38 8.71 -7.90
C GLY A 246 -17.30 7.53 -8.17
N ASN A 247 -16.97 6.35 -7.63
CA ASN A 247 -17.81 5.14 -7.69
C ASN A 247 -19.15 5.35 -6.97
N TYR A 248 -19.15 6.00 -5.80
CA TYR A 248 -20.38 6.33 -5.09
C TYR A 248 -21.27 7.24 -5.94
N TYR A 249 -20.73 8.34 -6.47
CA TYR A 249 -21.49 9.25 -7.32
C TYR A 249 -21.98 8.61 -8.62
N LEU A 250 -21.21 7.70 -9.21
CA LEU A 250 -21.65 6.91 -10.37
C LEU A 250 -22.90 6.08 -10.03
N LYS A 251 -22.87 5.33 -8.91
CA LYS A 251 -24.02 4.54 -8.43
C LYS A 251 -25.25 5.40 -8.15
N SER A 252 -25.04 6.62 -7.63
CA SER A 252 -26.11 7.59 -7.34
C SER A 252 -26.50 8.46 -8.56
N ASN A 253 -26.04 8.12 -9.77
CA ASN A 253 -26.28 8.87 -11.02
C ASN A 253 -25.85 10.35 -11.00
N GLN A 254 -24.95 10.74 -10.10
CA GLN A 254 -24.35 12.08 -10.03
C GLN A 254 -23.12 12.15 -10.97
N PHE A 255 -23.38 12.07 -12.27
CA PHE A 255 -22.35 11.82 -13.27
C PHE A 255 -21.24 12.90 -13.32
N ASP A 256 -21.57 14.18 -13.21
CA ASP A 256 -20.56 15.25 -13.27
C ASP A 256 -19.60 15.21 -12.07
N LYS A 257 -20.12 14.92 -10.87
CA LYS A 257 -19.28 14.74 -9.67
C LYS A 257 -18.39 13.51 -9.80
N SER A 258 -18.94 12.42 -10.34
CA SER A 258 -18.18 11.19 -10.61
C SER A 258 -17.04 11.45 -11.59
N GLU A 259 -17.30 12.18 -12.69
CA GLU A 259 -16.28 12.49 -13.71
C GLU A 259 -15.16 13.35 -13.13
N SER A 260 -15.51 14.35 -12.30
CA SER A 260 -14.53 15.18 -11.59
C SER A 260 -13.63 14.34 -10.67
N CYS A 261 -14.22 13.45 -9.87
CA CYS A 261 -13.48 12.58 -8.96
C CYS A 261 -12.53 11.64 -9.71
N TYR A 262 -13.02 10.94 -10.74
CA TYR A 262 -12.16 10.05 -11.55
C TYR A 262 -11.05 10.81 -12.26
N SER A 263 -11.34 12.01 -12.78
CA SER A 263 -10.33 12.83 -13.45
C SER A 263 -9.24 13.26 -12.47
N LYS A 264 -9.60 13.62 -11.24
CA LYS A 264 -8.61 13.97 -10.21
C LYS A 264 -7.77 12.78 -9.78
N ALA A 265 -8.37 11.60 -9.61
CA ALA A 265 -7.63 10.37 -9.29
C ALA A 265 -6.60 10.02 -10.38
N ILE A 266 -6.98 10.18 -11.66
CA ILE A 266 -6.10 9.96 -12.81
C ILE A 266 -4.97 10.99 -12.88
N GLU A 267 -5.26 12.27 -12.60
CA GLU A 267 -4.27 13.35 -12.56
C GLU A 267 -3.18 13.12 -11.52
N ILE A 268 -3.55 12.64 -10.33
CA ILE A 268 -2.62 12.38 -9.22
C ILE A 268 -1.57 11.34 -9.62
N ASN A 269 -2.02 10.16 -10.06
CA ASN A 269 -1.15 9.08 -10.48
C ASN A 269 -1.74 8.28 -11.66
N PRO A 270 -1.39 8.64 -12.90
CA PRO A 270 -1.92 7.96 -14.08
C PRO A 270 -1.59 6.46 -14.15
N LYS A 271 -0.44 6.03 -13.59
CA LYS A 271 -0.03 4.62 -13.58
C LYS A 271 -0.86 3.79 -12.61
N ARG A 272 -1.00 4.24 -11.35
CA ARG A 272 -1.82 3.57 -10.33
C ARG A 272 -3.31 3.60 -10.66
N SER A 273 -3.75 4.69 -11.29
CA SER A 273 -5.15 4.92 -11.67
C SER A 273 -5.56 4.24 -12.98
N ALA A 274 -4.76 3.31 -13.51
CA ALA A 274 -5.03 2.64 -14.77
C ALA A 274 -6.45 2.04 -14.85
N LYS A 275 -6.90 1.33 -13.80
CA LYS A 275 -8.27 0.78 -13.71
C LYS A 275 -9.36 1.86 -13.64
N ILE A 276 -9.02 3.08 -13.20
CA ILE A 276 -9.96 4.21 -13.10
C ILE A 276 -10.33 4.73 -14.49
N TYR A 277 -9.44 4.62 -15.49
CA TYR A 277 -9.82 4.92 -16.87
C TYR A 277 -11.03 4.09 -17.32
N LYS A 278 -11.08 2.79 -16.96
CA LYS A 278 -12.24 1.93 -17.27
C LYS A 278 -13.52 2.43 -16.58
N ASN A 279 -13.43 2.83 -15.30
CA ASN A 279 -14.57 3.37 -14.57
C ASN A 279 -15.08 4.68 -15.20
N ARG A 280 -14.18 5.58 -15.58
CA ARG A 280 -14.55 6.84 -16.26
C ARG A 280 -15.07 6.60 -17.68
N ALA A 281 -14.57 5.60 -18.39
CA ALA A 281 -15.13 5.19 -19.68
C ALA A 281 -16.58 4.74 -19.54
N TYR A 282 -16.88 3.86 -18.58
CA TYR A 282 -18.24 3.41 -18.30
C TYR A 282 -19.18 4.57 -17.96
N LEU A 283 -18.72 5.50 -17.10
CA LEU A 283 -19.45 6.73 -16.80
C LEU A 283 -19.75 7.54 -18.08
N ARG A 284 -18.76 7.73 -18.95
CA ARG A 284 -18.90 8.48 -20.20
C ARG A 284 -19.84 7.81 -21.19
N GLU A 285 -19.88 6.49 -21.25
CA GLU A 285 -20.88 5.74 -22.02
C GLU A 285 -22.30 6.02 -21.49
N LYS A 286 -22.50 6.06 -20.17
CA LYS A 286 -23.81 6.45 -19.57
C LYS A 286 -24.21 7.88 -19.95
N GLN A 287 -23.24 8.78 -20.08
CA GLN A 287 -23.43 10.15 -20.56
C GLN A 287 -23.51 10.26 -22.10
N LYS A 288 -23.39 9.15 -22.86
CA LYS A 288 -23.33 9.10 -24.33
C LYS A 288 -22.10 9.81 -24.94
N LYS A 289 -21.04 10.04 -24.16
CA LYS A 289 -19.76 10.61 -24.58
C LYS A 289 -18.82 9.52 -25.14
N ASN A 290 -19.27 8.79 -26.16
CA ASN A 290 -18.62 7.56 -26.63
C ASN A 290 -17.18 7.77 -27.13
N SER A 291 -16.88 8.91 -27.74
CA SER A 291 -15.52 9.23 -28.21
C SER A 291 -14.52 9.35 -27.06
N GLU A 292 -14.94 9.96 -25.95
CA GLU A 292 -14.11 10.13 -24.75
C GLU A 292 -13.95 8.81 -23.99
N ALA A 293 -15.02 8.01 -23.91
CA ALA A 293 -14.96 6.66 -23.35
C ALA A 293 -13.94 5.78 -24.09
N LYS A 294 -13.94 5.83 -25.43
CA LYS A 294 -12.96 5.12 -26.27
C LYS A 294 -11.52 5.54 -25.97
N ASN A 295 -11.29 6.82 -25.71
CA ASN A 295 -9.95 7.32 -25.37
C ASN A 295 -9.49 6.85 -23.98
N ASP A 296 -10.40 6.78 -23.01
CA ASP A 296 -10.10 6.22 -21.70
C ASP A 296 -9.77 4.72 -21.80
N LEU A 297 -10.55 3.93 -22.54
CA LEU A 297 -10.27 2.51 -22.76
C LEU A 297 -8.92 2.27 -23.46
N LYS A 298 -8.55 3.12 -24.44
CA LYS A 298 -7.21 3.08 -25.04
C LYS A 298 -6.11 3.34 -24.00
N SER A 299 -6.33 4.28 -23.08
CA SER A 299 -5.38 4.60 -22.02
C SER A 299 -5.24 3.44 -21.03
N TYR A 300 -6.35 2.78 -20.69
CA TYR A 300 -6.36 1.54 -19.91
C TYR A 300 -5.56 0.42 -20.59
N LEU A 301 -5.84 0.14 -21.87
CA LEU A 301 -5.16 -0.91 -22.65
C LEU A 301 -3.68 -0.62 -22.91
N LYS A 302 -3.25 0.63 -22.90
CA LYS A 302 -1.81 0.97 -22.96
C LYS A 302 -1.05 0.45 -21.73
N LEU A 303 -1.71 0.41 -20.57
CA LEU A 303 -1.14 -0.07 -19.31
C LEU A 303 -1.42 -1.55 -19.06
N PHE A 304 -2.51 -2.08 -19.60
CA PHE A 304 -2.90 -3.49 -19.52
C PHE A 304 -3.23 -4.05 -20.92
N PRO A 305 -2.23 -4.31 -21.77
CA PRO A 305 -2.46 -4.73 -23.16
C PRO A 305 -3.11 -6.11 -23.28
N LYS A 306 -3.11 -6.90 -22.21
CA LYS A 306 -3.72 -8.25 -22.14
C LYS A 306 -5.04 -8.29 -21.37
N ALA A 307 -5.60 -7.14 -20.97
CA ALA A 307 -6.91 -7.08 -20.31
C ALA A 307 -7.98 -7.75 -21.19
N LYS A 308 -8.75 -8.66 -20.61
CA LYS A 308 -9.83 -9.41 -21.30
C LYS A 308 -11.21 -8.79 -21.11
N ASP A 309 -11.33 -7.97 -20.07
CA ASP A 309 -12.51 -7.24 -19.61
C ASP A 309 -12.62 -5.86 -20.27
#